data_AF-A0A2P7QW87-F1
#
_entry.id   AF-A0A2P7QW87-F1
#
_cell.length_a   1.000
_cell.length_b   1.000
_cell.length_c   1.000
_cell.angle_alpha   90.00
_cell.angle_beta   90.00
_cell.angle_gamma   90.00
#
_symmetry.space_group_name_H-M   'P 1'
#
loop_
_entity.id
_entity.type
_entity.pdbx_description
1 polymer ?
#
loop_
_entity_poly.entity_id
_entity_poly.type
_entity_poly.pdbx_seq_one_letter_code
_entity_poly.pdbx_strand_id
1 'polypeptide(L)'
;MTRQSSVPPAPPARPPITCSPSRRTGRTVMDDRAKLLARLEAALATLPPRTREVFLLHRVADLAYPDIAERLDVDVRVVERELAEALFLIDVALRTGQEEGGT
;
A
#
# COMPACT_ATOMS: atom_id res chain seq x y z
N MET A 1 34.25 52.74 -43.36
CA MET A 1 35.20 51.60 -43.46
C MET A 1 36.08 51.70 -42.21
N THR A 2 36.10 50.84 -41.21
CA THR A 2 35.83 49.40 -41.10
C THR A 2 35.48 49.09 -39.63
N ARG A 3 34.65 48.07 -39.42
CA ARG A 3 34.26 47.52 -38.12
C ARG A 3 35.49 47.11 -37.28
N GLN A 4 35.39 47.24 -35.96
CA GLN A 4 36.02 46.26 -35.07
C GLN A 4 35.17 46.12 -33.78
N SER A 5 34.07 45.37 -33.89
CA SER A 5 33.46 44.73 -32.73
C SER A 5 34.47 43.74 -32.16
N SER A 6 35.16 44.14 -31.10
CA SER A 6 35.92 43.20 -30.27
C SER A 6 34.97 42.59 -29.25
N VAL A 7 34.22 41.58 -29.67
CA VAL A 7 33.50 40.69 -28.74
C VAL A 7 34.53 39.67 -28.24
N PRO A 8 34.79 39.57 -26.92
CA PRO A 8 35.67 38.53 -26.39
C PRO A 8 35.00 37.14 -26.55
N PRO A 9 35.77 36.07 -26.81
CA PRO A 9 35.22 34.73 -26.90
C PRO A 9 34.62 34.30 -25.55
N ALA A 10 33.40 33.78 -25.60
CA ALA A 10 32.70 33.22 -24.46
C ALA A 10 33.51 32.09 -23.79
N PRO A 11 33.47 31.95 -22.45
CA PRO A 11 34.14 30.85 -21.76
C PRO A 11 33.52 29.51 -22.20
N PRO A 12 34.29 28.40 -22.19
CA PRO A 12 33.75 27.11 -22.57
C PRO A 12 32.60 26.73 -21.64
N ALA A 13 31.45 26.44 -22.25
CA ALA A 13 30.31 25.84 -21.58
C ALA A 13 30.81 24.58 -20.88
N ARG A 14 30.63 24.53 -19.55
CA ARG A 14 30.72 23.29 -18.79
C ARG A 14 29.85 22.26 -19.51
N PRO A 15 30.32 21.01 -19.73
CA PRO A 15 29.45 20.00 -20.28
C PRO A 15 28.23 19.91 -19.35
N PRO A 16 27.00 19.75 -19.89
CA PRO A 16 25.91 19.36 -19.03
C PRO A 16 26.39 18.12 -18.29
N ILE A 17 26.21 18.08 -16.97
CA ILE A 17 26.12 16.82 -16.25
C ILE A 17 25.26 15.94 -17.13
N THR A 18 25.90 15.01 -17.84
CA THR A 18 25.18 13.92 -18.45
C THR A 18 24.72 13.17 -17.23
N CYS A 19 23.53 13.55 -16.78
CA CYS A 19 22.74 12.74 -15.90
C CYS A 19 22.59 11.47 -16.72
N SER A 20 23.52 10.55 -16.50
CA SER A 20 23.45 9.20 -17.01
C SER A 20 22.03 8.77 -16.67
N PRO A 21 21.21 8.40 -17.66
CA PRO A 21 19.94 7.81 -17.33
C PRO A 21 20.27 6.39 -16.82
N SER A 22 20.77 6.31 -15.58
CA SER A 22 20.20 5.36 -14.62
C SER A 22 18.76 5.75 -14.29
N ARG A 23 17.99 6.25 -15.27
CA ARG A 23 16.56 6.04 -15.38
C ARG A 23 16.39 4.58 -15.77
N ARG A 24 16.70 3.68 -14.84
CA ARG A 24 16.14 2.35 -14.89
C ARG A 24 14.68 2.50 -14.49
N THR A 25 13.89 2.82 -15.50
CA THR A 25 12.52 2.32 -15.64
C THR A 25 11.49 2.94 -14.69
N GLY A 26 10.72 3.89 -15.23
CA GLY A 26 9.36 4.11 -14.75
C GLY A 26 8.51 2.87 -15.00
N ARG A 27 8.38 2.00 -13.99
CA ARG A 27 7.40 0.90 -13.89
C ARG A 27 7.46 0.23 -12.50
N THR A 28 6.93 0.87 -11.46
CA THR A 28 6.51 0.22 -10.19
C THR A 28 5.86 1.27 -9.31
N VAL A 29 4.62 1.63 -9.65
CA VAL A 29 3.66 2.25 -8.72
C VAL A 29 2.34 1.49 -8.79
N MET A 30 2.03 0.92 -9.96
CA MET A 30 0.89 0.01 -10.13
C MET A 30 1.13 -1.35 -9.47
N ASP A 31 2.39 -1.76 -9.34
CA ASP A 31 2.82 -3.02 -8.72
C ASP A 31 2.64 -2.98 -7.19
N ASP A 32 2.93 -1.85 -6.55
CA ASP A 32 2.88 -1.69 -5.10
C ASP A 32 1.46 -1.78 -4.55
N ARG A 33 0.49 -1.19 -5.27
CA ARG A 33 -0.93 -1.30 -4.91
C ARG A 33 -1.45 -2.72 -5.05
N ALA A 34 -1.09 -3.41 -6.15
CA ALA A 34 -1.50 -4.80 -6.36
C ALA A 34 -0.89 -5.74 -5.29
N LYS A 35 0.39 -5.53 -4.94
CA LYS A 35 1.07 -6.28 -3.87
C LYS A 35 0.45 -6.02 -2.50
N LEU A 36 0.07 -4.78 -2.20
CA LEU A 36 -0.60 -4.44 -0.96
C LEU A 36 -1.97 -5.14 -0.85
N LEU A 37 -2.76 -5.11 -1.94
CA LEU A 37 -4.05 -5.81 -1.98
C LEU A 37 -3.88 -7.32 -1.81
N ALA A 38 -2.93 -7.94 -2.51
CA ALA A 38 -2.67 -9.38 -2.40
C ALA A 38 -2.28 -9.79 -0.97
N ARG A 39 -1.46 -8.99 -0.28
CA ARG A 39 -1.11 -9.23 1.13
C ARG A 39 -2.31 -9.09 2.06
N LEU A 40 -3.15 -8.09 1.82
CA LEU A 40 -4.38 -7.90 2.58
C LEU A 40 -5.35 -9.07 2.34
N GLU A 41 -5.52 -9.51 1.10
CA GLU A 41 -6.37 -10.65 0.75
C GLU A 41 -5.85 -11.96 1.37
N ALA A 42 -4.53 -12.18 1.35
CA ALA A 42 -3.91 -13.33 2.01
C ALA A 42 -4.10 -13.27 3.53
N ALA A 43 -3.92 -12.10 4.15
CA ALA A 43 -4.20 -11.89 5.56
C ALA A 43 -5.68 -12.12 5.87
N LEU A 44 -6.59 -11.68 4.99
CA LEU A 44 -8.03 -11.94 5.11
C LEU A 44 -8.36 -13.43 4.96
N ALA A 45 -7.64 -14.16 4.10
CA ALA A 45 -7.83 -15.57 3.82
C ALA A 45 -7.47 -16.47 5.02
N THR A 46 -6.53 -16.06 5.88
CA THR A 46 -6.15 -16.82 7.09
C THR A 46 -7.14 -16.67 8.23
N LEU A 47 -8.03 -15.66 8.21
CA LEU A 47 -9.03 -15.49 9.26
C LEU A 47 -10.11 -16.58 9.23
N PRO A 48 -10.65 -16.93 10.41
CA PRO A 48 -11.87 -17.71 10.49
C PRO A 48 -13.02 -17.02 9.75
N PRO A 49 -13.92 -17.78 9.10
CA PRO A 49 -14.99 -17.22 8.27
C PRO A 49 -15.91 -16.26 9.04
N ARG A 50 -16.21 -16.56 10.32
CA ARG A 50 -17.05 -15.71 11.18
C ARG A 50 -16.40 -14.36 11.48
N THR A 51 -15.12 -14.39 11.82
CA THR A 51 -14.33 -13.21 12.16
C THR A 51 -14.15 -12.29 10.95
N ARG A 52 -13.93 -12.88 9.76
CA ARG A 52 -13.88 -12.15 8.49
C ARG A 52 -15.22 -11.45 8.20
N GLU A 53 -16.33 -12.13 8.41
CA GLU A 53 -17.66 -11.59 8.14
C GLU A 53 -17.99 -10.38 9.02
N VAL A 54 -17.67 -10.46 10.33
CA VAL A 54 -17.78 -9.34 11.27
C VAL A 54 -16.95 -8.15 10.81
N PHE A 55 -15.68 -8.38 10.44
CA PHE A 55 -14.79 -7.32 9.97
C PHE A 55 -15.32 -6.67 8.68
N LEU A 56 -15.80 -7.45 7.71
CA LEU A 56 -16.35 -6.93 6.46
C LEU A 56 -17.65 -6.14 6.70
N LEU A 57 -18.54 -6.60 7.57
CA LEU A 57 -19.76 -5.87 7.92
C LEU A 57 -19.42 -4.52 8.58
N HIS A 58 -18.41 -4.48 9.45
CA HIS A 58 -17.98 -3.24 10.05
C HIS A 58 -17.29 -2.30 9.05
N ARG A 59 -16.36 -2.82 8.22
CA ARG A 59 -15.52 -1.98 7.35
C ARG A 59 -16.09 -1.63 5.98
N VAL A 60 -16.91 -2.53 5.41
CA VAL A 60 -17.48 -2.36 4.07
C VAL A 60 -18.90 -1.84 4.16
N ALA A 61 -19.70 -2.36 5.10
CA ALA A 61 -21.08 -1.92 5.30
C ALA A 61 -21.23 -0.80 6.34
N ASP A 62 -20.12 -0.36 6.97
CA ASP A 62 -20.08 0.72 7.98
C ASP A 62 -21.09 0.50 9.12
N LEU A 63 -21.37 -0.77 9.44
CA LEU A 63 -22.33 -1.12 10.48
C LEU A 63 -21.70 -0.94 11.86
N ALA A 64 -22.53 -0.50 12.81
CA ALA A 64 -22.15 -0.47 14.21
C ALA A 64 -22.18 -1.88 14.82
N TYR A 65 -21.44 -2.08 15.91
CA TYR A 65 -21.42 -3.33 16.66
C TYR A 65 -22.80 -3.94 16.96
N PRO A 66 -23.82 -3.18 17.43
CA PRO A 66 -25.15 -3.74 17.66
C PRO A 66 -25.84 -4.22 16.37
N ASP A 67 -25.74 -3.49 15.27
CA ASP A 67 -26.32 -3.92 13.98
C ASP A 67 -25.68 -5.20 13.45
N ILE A 68 -24.37 -5.37 13.66
CA ILE A 68 -23.63 -6.59 13.30
C ILE A 68 -24.07 -7.76 14.18
N ALA A 69 -24.24 -7.52 15.48
CA ALA A 69 -24.72 -8.49 16.46
C ALA A 69 -26.12 -9.01 16.08
N GLU A 70 -27.06 -8.11 15.78
CA GLU A 70 -28.41 -8.49 15.34
C GLU A 70 -28.40 -9.25 14.01
N ARG A 71 -27.55 -8.83 13.06
CA ARG A 71 -27.50 -9.46 11.73
C ARG A 71 -26.91 -10.88 11.74
N LEU A 72 -25.98 -11.14 12.66
CA LEU A 72 -25.32 -12.44 12.81
C LEU A 72 -25.96 -13.31 13.89
N ASP A 73 -26.98 -12.81 14.59
CA ASP A 73 -27.64 -13.44 15.75
C ASP A 73 -26.63 -13.81 16.86
N VAL A 74 -25.75 -12.86 17.19
CA VAL A 74 -24.70 -13.01 18.22
C VAL A 74 -24.72 -11.86 19.20
N ASP A 75 -24.09 -12.03 20.35
CA ASP A 75 -23.97 -10.96 21.34
C ASP A 75 -22.94 -9.91 20.90
N VAL A 76 -23.13 -8.64 21.28
CA VAL A 76 -22.19 -7.54 21.00
C VAL A 76 -20.79 -7.88 21.53
N ARG A 77 -20.69 -8.55 22.68
CA ARG A 77 -19.39 -8.98 23.24
C ARG A 77 -18.70 -10.03 22.38
N VAL A 78 -19.46 -10.85 21.67
CA VAL A 78 -18.92 -11.80 20.69
C VAL A 78 -18.39 -11.01 19.49
N VAL A 79 -19.15 -10.05 18.96
CA VAL A 79 -18.69 -9.18 17.87
C VAL A 79 -17.40 -8.45 18.23
N GLU A 80 -17.29 -7.89 19.43
CA GLU A 80 -16.07 -7.21 19.90
C GLU A 80 -14.87 -8.16 19.95
N ARG A 81 -15.06 -9.37 20.49
CA ARG A 81 -13.99 -10.38 20.56
C ARG A 81 -13.57 -10.81 19.16
N GLU A 82 -14.52 -11.12 18.29
CA GLU A 82 -14.24 -11.48 16.90
C GLU A 82 -13.54 -10.33 16.17
N LEU A 83 -13.97 -9.07 16.36
CA LEU A 83 -13.30 -7.95 15.71
C LEU A 83 -11.86 -7.76 16.23
N ALA A 84 -11.64 -7.88 17.54
CA ALA A 84 -10.31 -7.82 18.13
C ALA A 84 -9.40 -8.94 17.61
N GLU A 85 -9.93 -10.17 17.53
CA GLU A 85 -9.24 -11.32 16.93
C GLU A 85 -8.91 -11.05 15.46
N ALA A 86 -9.84 -10.46 14.69
CA ALA A 86 -9.59 -10.11 13.31
C ALA A 86 -8.44 -9.12 13.15
N LEU A 87 -8.44 -8.05 13.94
CA LEU A 87 -7.39 -7.04 13.90
C LEU A 87 -6.04 -7.62 14.32
N PHE A 88 -6.02 -8.49 15.34
CA PHE A 88 -4.80 -9.18 15.78
C PHE A 88 -4.26 -10.10 14.68
N LEU A 89 -5.11 -10.93 14.06
CA LEU A 89 -4.69 -11.83 13.00
C LEU A 89 -4.19 -11.08 11.76
N ILE A 90 -4.83 -9.97 11.39
CA ILE A 90 -4.37 -9.10 10.30
C ILE A 90 -3.02 -8.47 10.65
N ASP A 91 -2.86 -7.93 11.87
CA ASP A 91 -1.59 -7.35 12.33
C ASP A 91 -0.46 -8.40 12.32
N VAL A 92 -0.71 -9.59 12.86
CA VAL A 92 0.25 -10.71 12.83
C VAL A 92 0.58 -11.09 11.39
N ALA A 93 -0.41 -11.27 10.52
CA ALA A 93 -0.20 -11.63 9.12
C ALA A 93 0.60 -10.57 8.35
N LEU A 94 0.40 -9.29 8.63
CA LEU A 94 1.14 -8.20 8.01
C LEU A 94 2.59 -8.10 8.54
N ARG A 95 2.81 -8.47 9.81
CA ARG A 95 4.15 -8.59 10.41
C ARG A 95 4.90 -9.82 9.91
N THR A 96 4.24 -10.96 9.78
CA THR A 96 4.85 -12.21 9.31
C THR A 96 5.05 -12.21 7.79
N GLY A 97 4.16 -11.56 7.03
CA GLY A 97 4.24 -11.41 5.58
C GLY A 97 5.27 -10.39 5.06
N GLN A 98 6.22 -9.95 5.90
CA GLN A 98 7.38 -9.15 5.45
C GLN A 98 8.44 -10.00 4.72
N GLU A 99 8.23 -11.31 4.58
CA GLU A 99 9.18 -12.25 3.95
C GLU A 99 8.57 -12.97 2.75
N GLU A 100 8.10 -12.25 1.73
CA GLU A 100 7.72 -12.88 0.45
C GLU A 100 8.32 -12.07 -0.69
N GLY A 101 9.64 -12.25 -0.81
CA GLY A 101 10.49 -11.74 -1.87
C GLY A 101 11.63 -12.72 -2.08
N GLY A 102 11.38 -13.83 -2.78
CA GLY A 102 12.44 -14.68 -3.29
C GLY A 102 12.11 -16.16 -3.32
N THR A 103 11.64 -16.65 -4.47
CA THR A 103 12.23 -17.82 -5.13
C THR A 103 12.05 -17.64 -6.63
#